data_AF-A0ABD1BYD9-F1
#
_entry.id   AF-A0ABD1BYD9-F1
#
_cell.length_a   1.000
_cell.length_b   1.000
_cell.length_c   1.000
_cell.angle_alpha   90.00
_cell.angle_beta   90.00
_cell.angle_gamma   90.00
#
_symmetry.space_group_name_H-M   'P 1'
#
loop_
_entity.id
_entity.type
_entity.pdbx_description
1 polymer ?
#
loop_
_entity_poly.entity_id
_entity_poly.type
_entity_poly.pdbx_seq_one_letter_code
_entity_poly.pdbx_strand_id
1 'polypeptide(L)'
;MQKRKIERRNQFVVVLEEIDSITNDIKGQGEYVTSRLLIDETDLSMRKLEELHGQLQALQKEKSERVETIRKHLCALYSHCSVLGMDFNEVVGQVNPTLSDPEGPRSLNDQTIGKLGDAVQKLREVKIQRMQRLQDLATTMLGLWNLMDTPLEEQQEYQHIT
;
A
#
# COMPACT_ATOMS: atom_id res chain seq x y z
N MET A 1 -48.99 4.19 -8.53
CA MET A 1 -48.08 3.03 -8.44
C MET A 1 -46.82 3.17 -9.30
N GLN A 2 -46.92 3.58 -10.56
CA GLN A 2 -45.77 3.71 -11.49
C GLN A 2 -44.64 4.64 -11.01
N LYS A 3 -44.97 5.85 -10.51
CA LYS A 3 -43.97 6.80 -9.99
C LYS A 3 -43.11 6.21 -8.85
N ARG A 4 -43.75 5.56 -7.87
CA ARG A 4 -43.04 4.89 -6.75
C ARG A 4 -42.14 3.74 -7.21
N LYS A 5 -42.53 3.02 -8.26
CA LYS A 5 -41.70 1.95 -8.85
C LYS A 5 -40.45 2.52 -9.53
N ILE A 6 -40.61 3.62 -10.28
CA ILE A 6 -39.48 4.33 -10.93
C ILE A 6 -38.52 4.88 -9.87
N GLU A 7 -39.05 5.51 -8.81
CA GLU A 7 -38.25 6.03 -7.69
C GLU A 7 -37.37 4.92 -7.06
N ARG A 8 -37.96 3.76 -6.76
CA ARG A 8 -37.22 2.61 -6.22
C ARG A 8 -36.17 2.11 -7.20
N ARG A 9 -36.51 1.98 -8.47
CA ARG A 9 -35.53 1.57 -9.49
C ARG A 9 -34.33 2.51 -9.51
N ASN A 10 -34.56 3.82 -9.44
CA ASN A 10 -33.48 4.79 -9.43
C ASN A 10 -32.58 4.64 -8.20
N GLN A 11 -33.14 4.33 -7.02
CA GLN A 11 -32.33 4.04 -5.83
C GLN A 11 -31.42 2.82 -6.04
N PHE A 12 -31.93 1.76 -6.66
CA PHE A 12 -31.12 0.58 -6.98
C PHE A 12 -30.02 0.89 -7.99
N VAL A 13 -30.31 1.67 -9.04
CA VAL A 13 -29.32 2.11 -10.04
C VAL A 13 -28.14 2.79 -9.35
N VAL A 14 -28.41 3.78 -8.51
CA VAL A 14 -27.37 4.56 -7.83
C VAL A 14 -26.48 3.66 -6.97
N VAL A 15 -27.07 2.80 -6.13
CA VAL A 15 -26.29 1.91 -5.24
C VAL A 15 -25.44 0.93 -6.04
N LEU A 16 -25.97 0.38 -7.14
CA LEU A 16 -25.26 -0.54 -8.00
C LEU A 16 -24.12 0.15 -8.77
N GLU A 17 -24.33 1.37 -9.25
CA GLU A 17 -23.28 2.18 -9.89
C GLU A 17 -22.13 2.49 -8.92
N GLU A 18 -22.43 2.82 -7.67
CA GLU A 18 -21.41 3.03 -6.64
C GLU A 18 -20.65 1.73 -6.31
N ILE A 19 -21.35 0.60 -6.18
CA ILE A 19 -20.71 -0.71 -5.96
C ILE A 19 -19.76 -1.05 -7.11
N ASP A 20 -20.21 -0.90 -8.36
CA ASP A 20 -19.39 -1.18 -9.54
C ASP A 20 -18.17 -0.25 -9.60
N SER A 21 -18.36 1.05 -9.36
CA SER A 21 -17.26 2.01 -9.31
C SER A 21 -16.22 1.64 -8.26
N ILE A 22 -16.61 1.33 -7.02
CA ILE A 22 -15.66 0.95 -5.96
C ILE A 22 -15.00 -0.39 -6.27
N THR A 23 -15.75 -1.34 -6.83
CA THR A 23 -15.21 -2.65 -7.22
C THR A 23 -14.15 -2.50 -8.31
N ASN A 24 -14.38 -1.63 -9.30
CA ASN A 24 -13.42 -1.32 -10.36
C ASN A 24 -12.19 -0.59 -9.83
N ASP A 25 -12.35 0.31 -8.85
CA ASP A 25 -11.21 0.95 -8.18
C ASP A 25 -10.33 -0.09 -7.44
N ILE A 26 -10.97 -1.06 -6.77
CA ILE A 26 -10.27 -2.09 -6.00
C ILE A 26 -9.60 -3.11 -6.93
N LYS A 27 -10.28 -3.63 -7.96
CA LYS A 27 -9.72 -4.67 -8.85
C LYS A 27 -8.81 -4.10 -9.94
N GLY A 28 -9.02 -2.84 -10.32
CA GLY A 28 -8.38 -2.17 -11.45
C GLY A 28 -9.22 -2.26 -12.73
N GLN A 29 -9.09 -1.23 -13.58
CA GLN A 29 -9.92 -1.01 -14.78
C GLN A 29 -9.81 -2.07 -15.89
N GLY A 30 -9.08 -3.17 -15.70
CA GLY A 30 -8.77 -4.15 -16.75
C GLY A 30 -9.61 -5.44 -16.74
N GLU A 31 -10.28 -5.78 -15.63
CA GLU A 31 -10.90 -7.11 -15.47
C GLU A 31 -12.42 -7.15 -15.65
N TYR A 32 -13.10 -6.00 -15.73
CA TYR A 32 -14.54 -5.96 -15.97
C TYR A 32 -14.87 -5.26 -17.28
N VAL A 33 -15.10 -6.09 -18.31
CA VAL A 33 -16.02 -5.76 -19.39
C VAL A 33 -17.32 -5.37 -18.73
N THR A 34 -17.70 -4.10 -18.87
CA THR A 34 -18.96 -3.47 -18.49
C THR A 34 -20.06 -4.51 -18.26
N SER A 35 -20.13 -5.07 -17.05
CA SER A 35 -21.23 -5.93 -16.63
C SER A 35 -22.35 -4.97 -16.33
N ARG A 36 -22.93 -4.45 -17.42
CA ARG A 36 -24.06 -3.55 -17.49
C ARG A 36 -25.02 -3.96 -16.38
N LEU A 37 -25.04 -3.18 -15.31
CA LEU A 37 -25.73 -3.47 -14.05
C LEU A 37 -27.10 -4.06 -14.35
N LEU A 38 -27.19 -5.39 -14.29
CA LEU A 38 -28.43 -6.10 -14.55
C LEU A 38 -29.26 -5.91 -13.30
N ILE A 39 -30.03 -4.83 -13.27
CA ILE A 39 -31.05 -4.63 -12.27
C ILE A 39 -32.03 -5.77 -12.43
N ASP A 40 -32.12 -6.61 -11.42
CA ASP A 40 -33.19 -7.60 -11.34
C ASP A 40 -34.52 -6.85 -11.12
N GLU A 41 -35.21 -6.58 -12.23
CA GLU A 41 -36.53 -5.95 -12.24
C GLU A 41 -37.60 -6.80 -11.52
N THR A 42 -37.28 -8.05 -11.18
CA THR A 42 -38.18 -8.97 -10.46
C THR A 42 -38.12 -8.81 -8.94
N ASP A 43 -37.00 -8.31 -8.38
CA ASP A 43 -36.82 -8.11 -6.93
C ASP A 43 -36.40 -6.68 -6.57
N LEU A 44 -37.38 -5.76 -6.59
CA LEU A 44 -37.27 -4.38 -6.10
C LEU A 44 -37.75 -4.27 -4.63
N SER A 45 -37.47 -5.28 -3.81
CA SER A 45 -37.86 -5.30 -2.40
C SER A 45 -36.98 -4.39 -1.53
N MET A 46 -37.54 -3.90 -0.42
CA MET A 46 -36.78 -3.10 0.55
C MET A 46 -35.63 -3.90 1.16
N ARG A 47 -35.86 -5.20 1.41
CA ARG A 47 -34.83 -6.12 1.91
C ARG A 47 -33.64 -6.25 0.96
N LYS A 48 -33.88 -6.33 -0.36
CA LYS A 48 -32.79 -6.39 -1.34
C LYS A 48 -31.99 -5.08 -1.39
N LEU A 49 -32.67 -3.94 -1.27
CA LEU A 49 -32.02 -2.64 -1.20
C LEU A 49 -31.13 -2.51 0.04
N GLU A 50 -31.59 -2.98 1.20
CA GLU A 50 -30.81 -3.02 2.45
C GLU A 50 -29.58 -3.91 2.33
N GLU A 51 -29.70 -5.07 1.68
CA GLU A 51 -28.57 -5.96 1.40
C GLU A 51 -27.50 -5.27 0.53
N LEU A 52 -27.92 -4.58 -0.54
CA LEU A 52 -27.02 -3.83 -1.41
C LEU A 52 -26.32 -2.68 -0.67
N HIS A 53 -27.03 -1.97 0.21
CA HIS A 53 -26.40 -0.96 1.07
C HIS A 53 -25.37 -1.58 2.03
N GLY A 54 -25.64 -2.78 2.57
CA GLY A 54 -24.67 -3.52 3.38
C GLY A 54 -23.40 -3.88 2.59
N GLN A 55 -23.56 -4.33 1.33
CA GLN A 55 -22.43 -4.60 0.43
C GLN A 55 -21.64 -3.33 0.12
N LEU A 56 -22.33 -2.23 -0.21
CA LEU A 56 -21.72 -0.93 -0.46
C LEU A 56 -20.90 -0.45 0.75
N GLN A 57 -21.45 -0.54 1.96
CA GLN A 57 -20.74 -0.16 3.18
C GLN A 57 -19.49 -1.01 3.43
N ALA A 58 -19.56 -2.32 3.16
CA ALA A 58 -18.42 -3.22 3.27
C ALA A 58 -17.31 -2.85 2.26
N LEU A 59 -17.68 -2.56 1.01
CA LEU A 59 -16.75 -2.14 -0.03
C LEU A 59 -16.12 -0.77 0.25
N GLN A 60 -16.89 0.19 0.75
CA GLN A 60 -16.37 1.49 1.18
C GLN A 60 -15.34 1.34 2.31
N LYS A 61 -15.64 0.47 3.29
CA LYS A 61 -14.71 0.13 4.37
C LYS A 61 -13.43 -0.50 3.82
N GLU A 62 -13.55 -1.51 2.96
CA GLU A 62 -12.40 -2.16 2.32
C GLU A 62 -11.53 -1.15 1.54
N LYS A 63 -12.15 -0.28 0.73
CA LYS A 63 -11.46 0.78 0.00
C LYS A 63 -10.65 1.67 0.94
N SER A 64 -11.24 2.11 2.06
CA SER A 64 -10.53 2.93 3.05
C SER A 64 -9.35 2.20 3.71
N GLU A 65 -9.51 0.91 4.04
CA GLU A 65 -8.46 0.09 4.66
C GLU A 65 -7.29 -0.13 3.68
N ARG A 66 -7.59 -0.32 2.39
CA ARG A 66 -6.60 -0.44 1.31
C ARG A 66 -5.80 0.86 1.14
N VAL A 67 -6.48 2.02 1.09
CA VAL A 67 -5.82 3.34 1.01
C VAL A 67 -4.87 3.56 2.20
N GLU A 68 -5.33 3.24 3.40
CA GLU A 68 -4.53 3.37 4.61
C GLU A 68 -3.33 2.42 4.62
N THR A 69 -3.49 1.19 4.10
CA THR A 69 -2.40 0.22 3.96
C THR A 69 -1.34 0.70 2.98
N ILE A 70 -1.75 1.21 1.80
CA ILE A 70 -0.85 1.81 0.81
C ILE A 70 -0.08 2.98 1.44
N ARG A 71 -0.77 3.86 2.16
CA ARG A 71 -0.15 5.00 2.86
C ARG A 71 0.93 4.52 3.84
N LYS A 72 0.65 3.51 4.65
CA LYS A 72 1.62 2.92 5.59
C LYS A 72 2.85 2.36 4.86
N HIS A 73 2.65 1.62 3.77
CA HIS A 73 3.78 1.10 2.98
C HIS A 73 4.62 2.22 2.38
N LEU A 74 4.01 3.25 1.80
CA LEU A 74 4.74 4.39 1.24
C LEU A 74 5.55 5.15 2.31
N CYS A 75 4.97 5.38 3.50
CA CYS A 75 5.69 6.00 4.61
C CYS A 75 6.89 5.14 5.07
N ALA A 76 6.71 3.82 5.19
CA ALA A 76 7.78 2.91 5.55
C ALA A 76 8.89 2.91 4.50
N LEU A 77 8.51 2.83 3.22
CA LEU A 77 9.44 2.84 2.10
C LEU A 77 10.24 4.14 2.04
N TYR A 78 9.59 5.30 2.22
CA TYR A 78 10.26 6.59 2.30
C TYR A 78 11.32 6.62 3.41
N SER A 79 10.97 6.14 4.62
CA SER A 79 11.92 6.07 5.73
C SER A 79 13.11 5.15 5.43
N HIS A 80 12.88 4.05 4.71
CA HIS A 80 13.93 3.11 4.35
C HIS A 80 14.84 3.69 3.26
N CYS A 81 14.27 4.31 2.21
CA CYS A 81 15.03 4.98 1.16
C CYS A 81 15.91 6.11 1.73
N SER A 82 15.37 6.94 2.64
CA SER A 82 16.13 8.02 3.28
C SER A 82 17.35 7.50 4.05
N VAL A 83 17.20 6.40 4.81
CA VAL A 83 18.30 5.80 5.57
C VAL A 83 19.30 5.08 4.66
N LEU A 84 18.84 4.47 3.57
CA LEU A 84 19.69 3.73 2.64
C LEU A 84 20.37 4.60 1.58
N GLY A 85 20.00 5.89 1.50
CA GLY A 85 20.47 6.84 0.50
C GLY A 85 19.93 6.55 -0.91
N MET A 86 18.70 6.03 -1.01
CA MET A 86 18.05 5.68 -2.28
C MET A 86 17.02 6.72 -2.69
N ASP A 87 16.78 6.88 -4.00
CA ASP A 87 15.71 7.73 -4.51
C ASP A 87 14.34 7.05 -4.29
N PHE A 88 13.47 7.71 -3.54
CA PHE A 88 12.13 7.18 -3.23
C PHE A 88 11.25 7.03 -4.48
N ASN A 89 11.27 8.01 -5.38
CA ASN A 89 10.41 8.02 -6.56
C ASN A 89 10.84 6.96 -7.57
N GLU A 90 12.15 6.71 -7.67
CA GLU A 90 12.69 5.60 -8.47
C GLU A 90 12.19 4.25 -7.94
N VAL A 91 12.30 4.02 -6.62
CA VAL A 91 11.87 2.75 -6.00
C VAL A 91 10.36 2.56 -6.12
N VAL A 92 9.55 3.60 -5.90
CA VAL A 92 8.09 3.53 -6.06
C VAL A 92 7.70 3.30 -7.52
N GLY A 93 8.39 3.94 -8.47
CA GLY A 93 8.14 3.79 -9.90
C GLY A 93 8.38 2.36 -10.39
N GLN A 94 9.34 1.65 -9.80
CA GLN A 94 9.58 0.22 -10.08
C GLN A 94 8.45 -0.70 -9.57
N VAL A 95 7.74 -0.28 -8.51
CA VAL A 95 6.60 -1.03 -7.96
C VAL A 95 5.37 -0.88 -8.85
N ASN A 96 4.97 0.38 -9.08
CA ASN A 96 3.89 0.74 -9.99
C ASN A 96 4.06 2.21 -10.44
N PRO A 97 4.19 2.49 -11.74
CA PRO A 97 4.37 3.85 -12.27
C PRO A 97 3.27 4.83 -11.82
N THR A 98 2.05 4.36 -11.60
CA THR A 98 0.92 5.22 -11.20
C THR A 98 1.01 5.70 -9.76
N LEU A 99 1.90 5.13 -8.93
CA LEU A 99 2.10 5.57 -7.54
C LEU A 99 3.08 6.75 -7.44
N SER A 100 3.92 6.96 -8.45
CA SER A 100 4.84 8.10 -8.49
C SER A 100 4.18 9.39 -8.99
N ASP A 101 2.99 9.29 -9.58
CA ASP A 101 2.18 10.43 -9.99
C ASP A 101 1.29 10.90 -8.82
N PRO A 102 1.50 12.13 -8.27
CA PRO A 102 0.68 12.67 -7.20
C PRO A 102 -0.76 12.99 -7.64
N GLU A 103 -1.01 13.23 -8.94
CA GLU A 103 -2.33 13.56 -9.48
C GLU A 103 -3.01 12.35 -10.17
N GLY A 104 -2.27 11.26 -10.37
CA GLY A 104 -2.73 10.06 -11.05
C GLY A 104 -3.59 9.13 -10.17
N PRO A 105 -4.42 8.27 -10.80
CA PRO A 105 -5.19 7.27 -10.07
C PRO A 105 -4.27 6.24 -9.40
N ARG A 106 -4.35 6.13 -8.07
CA ARG A 106 -3.63 5.10 -7.32
C ARG A 106 -4.33 3.77 -7.47
N SER A 107 -3.62 2.77 -7.99
CA SER A 107 -4.12 1.41 -8.04
C SER A 107 -4.31 0.87 -6.62
N LEU A 108 -5.53 0.43 -6.29
CA LEU A 108 -5.89 -0.14 -4.99
C LEU A 108 -5.88 -1.69 -4.99
N ASN A 109 -5.41 -2.29 -6.09
CA ASN A 109 -5.45 -3.73 -6.26
C ASN A 109 -4.46 -4.47 -5.37
N ASP A 110 -4.78 -5.73 -5.10
CA ASP A 110 -3.97 -6.60 -4.24
C ASP A 110 -2.55 -6.73 -4.76
N GLN A 111 -2.36 -6.72 -6.08
CA GLN A 111 -1.05 -6.78 -6.69
C GLN A 111 -0.18 -5.56 -6.31
N THR A 112 -0.73 -4.35 -6.34
CA THR A 112 0.00 -3.13 -6.00
C THR A 112 0.33 -3.09 -4.51
N ILE A 113 -0.63 -3.46 -3.66
CA ILE A 113 -0.42 -3.56 -2.21
C ILE A 113 0.67 -4.60 -1.89
N GLY A 114 0.60 -5.79 -2.51
CA GLY A 114 1.57 -6.85 -2.35
C GLY A 114 2.98 -6.42 -2.75
N LYS A 115 3.14 -5.87 -3.95
CA LYS A 115 4.45 -5.38 -4.43
C LYS A 115 5.02 -4.26 -3.55
N LEU A 116 4.17 -3.37 -3.01
CA LEU A 116 4.61 -2.37 -2.02
C LEU A 116 5.11 -3.02 -0.74
N GLY A 117 4.39 -4.03 -0.23
CA GLY A 117 4.80 -4.83 0.92
C GLY A 117 6.15 -5.51 0.69
N ASP A 118 6.32 -6.15 -0.46
CA ASP A 118 7.57 -6.82 -0.87
C ASP A 118 8.74 -5.84 -0.95
N ALA A 119 8.52 -4.65 -1.52
CA ALA A 119 9.54 -3.60 -1.60
C ALA A 119 9.96 -3.11 -0.21
N VAL A 120 9.00 -2.87 0.70
CA VAL A 120 9.28 -2.50 2.09
C VAL A 120 10.10 -3.58 2.78
N GLN A 121 9.72 -4.85 2.63
CA GLN A 121 10.43 -5.97 3.25
C GLN A 121 11.85 -6.12 2.70
N LYS A 122 12.01 -6.02 1.37
CA LYS A 122 13.33 -6.05 0.72
C LYS A 122 14.25 -4.96 1.25
N LEU A 123 13.79 -3.71 1.36
CA LEU A 123 14.62 -2.63 1.90
C LEU A 123 14.94 -2.82 3.38
N ARG A 124 14.02 -3.38 4.17
CA ARG A 124 14.27 -3.76 5.56
C ARG A 124 15.39 -4.80 5.65
N GLU A 125 15.38 -5.82 4.81
CA GLU A 125 16.42 -6.85 4.77
C GLU A 125 17.79 -6.26 4.40
N VAL A 126 17.85 -5.37 3.40
CA VAL A 126 19.09 -4.64 3.05
C VAL A 126 19.61 -3.85 4.25
N LYS A 127 18.73 -3.18 5.00
CA LYS A 127 19.12 -2.43 6.21
C LYS A 127 19.70 -3.35 7.28
N ILE A 128 19.08 -4.51 7.52
CA ILE A 128 19.57 -5.51 8.48
C ILE A 128 20.94 -6.03 8.06
N GLN A 129 21.11 -6.40 6.79
CA GLN A 129 22.38 -6.89 6.25
C GLN A 129 23.50 -5.85 6.35
N ARG A 130 23.22 -4.58 6.01
CA ARG A 130 24.20 -3.48 6.16
C ARG A 130 24.57 -3.26 7.63
N MET A 131 23.61 -3.34 8.54
CA MET A 131 23.86 -3.20 9.98
C MET A 131 24.72 -4.34 10.53
N GLN A 132 24.43 -5.58 10.15
CA GLN A 132 25.25 -6.75 10.53
C GLN A 132 26.70 -6.59 10.04
N ARG A 133 26.88 -6.19 8.78
CA ARG A 133 28.22 -5.95 8.23
C ARG A 133 28.97 -4.84 8.96
N LEU A 134 28.29 -3.77 9.38
CA LEU A 134 28.89 -2.71 10.20
C LEU A 134 29.32 -3.25 11.57
N GLN A 135 28.49 -4.07 12.22
CA GLN A 135 28.84 -4.71 13.50
C GLN A 135 30.05 -5.65 13.38
N ASP A 136 30.13 -6.43 12.30
CA ASP A 136 31.27 -7.32 12.04
C ASP A 136 32.57 -6.53 11.86
N LEU A 137 32.50 -5.41 11.12
CA LEU A 137 33.64 -4.51 10.91
C LEU A 137 34.07 -3.82 12.22
N ALA A 138 33.11 -3.32 13.01
CA ALA A 138 33.38 -2.73 14.32
C ALA A 138 34.04 -3.74 15.27
N THR A 139 33.55 -4.98 15.29
CA THR A 139 34.13 -6.08 16.08
C THR A 139 35.57 -6.38 15.64
N THR A 140 35.81 -6.40 14.32
CA THR A 140 37.17 -6.61 13.77
C THR A 140 38.11 -5.47 14.16
N MET A 141 37.66 -4.22 14.06
CA MET A 141 38.44 -3.04 14.43
C MET A 141 38.83 -3.07 15.92
N LEU A 142 37.87 -3.40 16.81
CA LEU A 142 38.14 -3.57 18.23
C LEU A 142 39.16 -4.68 18.49
N GLY A 143 39.06 -5.81 17.78
CA GLY A 143 40.04 -6.89 17.84
C GLY A 143 41.45 -6.45 17.42
N LEU A 144 41.55 -5.62 16.38
CA LEU A 144 42.83 -5.06 15.91
C LEU A 144 43.42 -4.06 16.91
N TRP A 145 42.62 -3.18 17.49
CA TRP A 145 43.09 -2.26 18.53
C TRP A 145 43.64 -3.00 19.74
N ASN A 146 42.96 -4.06 20.17
CA ASN A 146 43.44 -4.91 21.27
C ASN A 146 44.76 -5.62 20.90
N LEU A 147 44.96 -6.00 19.64
CA LEU A 147 46.18 -6.66 19.19
C LEU A 147 47.37 -5.69 19.07
N MET A 148 47.09 -4.42 18.76
CA MET A 148 48.10 -3.38 18.57
C MET A 148 48.33 -2.52 19.83
N ASP A 149 47.65 -2.82 20.93
CA ASP A 149 47.63 -1.99 22.16
C ASP A 149 47.30 -0.51 21.85
N THR A 150 46.34 -0.27 20.95
CA THR A 150 45.98 1.10 20.51
C THR A 150 45.47 1.95 21.69
N PRO A 151 46.05 3.14 21.96
CA PRO A 151 45.63 4.01 23.07
C PRO A 151 44.17 4.45 23.00
N LEU A 152 43.56 4.72 24.17
CA LEU A 152 42.15 5.09 24.26
C LEU A 152 41.84 6.43 23.56
N GLU A 153 42.79 7.35 23.57
CA GLU A 153 42.69 8.65 22.93
C GLU A 153 42.49 8.50 21.42
N GLU A 154 43.19 7.56 20.79
CA GLU A 154 43.05 7.23 19.37
C GLU A 154 41.75 6.47 19.09
N GLN A 155 41.32 5.59 19.99
CA GLN A 155 40.04 4.87 19.84
C GLN A 155 38.83 5.81 19.95
N GLN A 156 38.91 6.85 20.80
CA GLN A 156 37.82 7.81 21.02
C GLN A 156 37.38 8.55 19.75
N GLU A 157 38.31 8.80 18.81
CA GLU A 157 37.97 9.44 17.53
C GLU A 157 36.95 8.63 16.72
N TYR A 158 36.85 7.31 16.96
CA TYR A 158 36.01 6.39 16.20
C TYR A 158 34.73 5.95 16.94
N GLN A 159 34.47 6.42 18.16
CA GLN A 159 33.28 6.06 18.95
C GLN A 159 31.94 6.42 18.29
N HIS A 160 31.95 7.35 17.32
CA HIS A 160 30.73 7.69 16.57
C HIS A 160 30.40 6.66 15.47
N ILE A 161 31.31 5.72 15.20
CA ILE A 161 31.19 4.68 14.17
C ILE A 161 30.89 3.30 14.79
N THR A 162 31.48 3.02 15.96
CA THR A 162 31.27 1.81 16.78
C THR A 162 30.16 1.99 17.79
#